data_AF-H3CJP9-F1
#
_entry.id   AF-H3CJP9-F1
#
_cell.length_a   1.000
_cell.length_b   1.000
_cell.length_c   1.000
_cell.angle_alpha   90.00
_cell.angle_beta   90.00
_cell.angle_gamma   90.00
#
_symmetry.space_group_name_H-M   'P 1'
#
loop_
_entity.id
_entity.type
_entity.pdbx_description
1 polymer ?
#
loop_
_entity_poly.entity_id
_entity_poly.type
_entity_poly.pdbx_seq_one_letter_code
_entity_poly.pdbx_strand_id
1 'polypeptide(L)'
;IPSILLLGVIYMAYVLIGGLVFWNLEGDLGRKDIELLLQSKNRLLKTYTCLNQEGLEDLAQVFIDASKRGLSVKGNHTTDGFWKFTSSAVFAATVVTTIGYGNMSPSSTAGQIFCVFFALFGIPLNVVVLNRVGKYMLAIVKNICTLLEGKTKHKKCACVSVHLVSYLSGVVLFFLVPMTVFQQQEGWSYSQAIYYCFITLSTVGFGDFVADNNPDKVYPEWYSVLMTSWIFFGLAWLSLLINHSIDLLE
;
A
#
# COMPACT_ATOMS: atom_id res chain seq x y z
N ILE A 1 -29.79 1.12 -19.50
CA ILE A 1 -30.34 1.95 -18.41
C ILE A 1 -30.78 1.10 -17.20
N PRO A 2 -31.60 0.04 -17.35
CA PRO A 2 -32.02 -0.79 -16.20
C PRO A 2 -30.84 -1.55 -15.55
N SER A 3 -29.88 -2.03 -16.35
CA SER A 3 -28.68 -2.73 -15.89
C SER A 3 -27.71 -1.84 -15.10
N ILE A 4 -27.53 -0.58 -15.53
CA ILE A 4 -26.65 0.39 -14.84
C ILE A 4 -27.24 0.78 -13.48
N LEU A 5 -28.55 0.98 -13.42
CA LEU A 5 -29.24 1.31 -12.17
C LEU A 5 -29.19 0.14 -11.18
N LEU A 6 -29.36 -1.10 -11.66
CA LEU A 6 -29.19 -2.31 -10.86
C LEU A 6 -27.75 -2.44 -10.31
N LEU A 7 -26.74 -2.22 -11.15
CA LEU A 7 -25.32 -2.25 -10.73
C LEU A 7 -25.03 -1.20 -9.67
N GLY A 8 -25.59 0.01 -9.82
CA GLY A 8 -25.49 1.08 -8.82
C GLY A 8 -26.10 0.70 -7.47
N VAL A 9 -27.28 0.06 -7.47
CA VAL A 9 -27.92 -0.43 -6.23
C VAL A 9 -27.07 -1.51 -5.56
N ILE A 10 -26.54 -2.47 -6.33
CA ILE A 10 -25.66 -3.52 -5.80
C ILE A 10 -24.40 -2.92 -5.18
N TYR A 11 -23.77 -1.94 -5.86
CA TYR A 11 -22.58 -1.25 -5.35
C TYR A 11 -22.87 -0.49 -4.06
N MET A 12 -23.97 0.27 -4.00
CA MET A 12 -24.38 0.97 -2.79
C MET A 12 -24.64 0.01 -1.62
N ALA A 13 -25.32 -1.11 -1.88
CA ALA A 13 -25.54 -2.15 -0.88
C ALA A 13 -24.21 -2.73 -0.37
N TYR A 14 -23.26 -3.02 -1.26
CA TYR A 14 -21.93 -3.51 -0.90
C TYR A 14 -21.18 -2.54 0.03
N VAL A 15 -21.16 -1.24 -0.29
CA VAL A 15 -20.52 -0.22 0.55
C VAL A 15 -21.21 -0.09 1.92
N LEU A 16 -22.54 -0.10 1.96
CA LEU A 16 -23.30 -0.02 3.21
C LEU A 16 -23.08 -1.23 4.12
N ILE A 17 -23.04 -2.45 3.55
CA ILE A 17 -22.72 -3.67 4.28
C ILE A 17 -21.29 -3.59 4.83
N GLY A 18 -20.32 -3.16 4.02
CA GLY A 18 -18.94 -2.95 4.48
C GLY A 18 -18.87 -1.96 5.65
N GLY A 19 -19.54 -0.82 5.54
CA GLY A 19 -19.62 0.18 6.61
C GLY A 19 -20.25 -0.35 7.90
N LEU A 20 -21.31 -1.15 7.79
CA LEU A 20 -21.93 -1.81 8.95
C LEU A 20 -20.97 -2.78 9.63
N VAL A 21 -20.24 -3.58 8.84
CA VAL A 21 -19.25 -4.53 9.38
C VAL A 21 -18.12 -3.81 10.09
N PHE A 22 -17.53 -2.78 9.47
CA PHE A 22 -16.48 -1.99 10.12
C PHE A 22 -16.98 -1.29 11.39
N TRP A 23 -18.20 -0.75 11.38
CA TRP A 23 -18.76 -0.11 12.57
C TRP A 23 -18.92 -1.11 13.73
N ASN A 24 -19.32 -2.35 13.46
CA ASN A 24 -19.43 -3.37 14.50
C ASN A 24 -18.08 -3.89 14.98
N LEU A 25 -17.11 -4.06 14.08
CA LEU A 25 -15.78 -4.58 14.42
C LEU A 25 -14.92 -3.54 15.15
N GLU A 26 -14.90 -2.30 14.67
CA GLU A 26 -13.99 -1.23 15.13
C GLU A 26 -14.67 -0.20 16.04
N GLY A 27 -16.01 -0.07 15.99
CA GLY A 27 -16.74 0.99 16.69
C GLY A 27 -16.61 0.91 18.22
N ASP A 28 -16.61 -0.30 18.77
CA ASP A 28 -16.41 -0.52 20.21
C ASP A 28 -14.94 -0.43 20.63
N LEU A 29 -14.01 -0.79 19.72
CA LEU A 29 -12.57 -0.64 19.95
C LEU A 29 -12.19 0.83 20.09
N GLY A 30 -12.67 1.69 19.20
CA GLY A 30 -12.41 3.14 19.28
C GLY A 30 -12.88 3.78 20.59
N ARG A 31 -13.99 3.29 21.17
CA ARG A 31 -14.48 3.77 22.48
C ARG A 31 -13.58 3.35 23.64
N LYS A 32 -13.08 2.10 23.61
CA LYS A 32 -12.11 1.60 24.61
C LYS A 32 -10.78 2.32 24.51
N ASP A 33 -10.31 2.60 23.30
CA ASP A 33 -9.05 3.31 23.05
C ASP A 33 -9.09 4.74 23.59
N ILE A 34 -10.23 5.44 23.46
CA ILE A 34 -10.43 6.76 24.06
C ILE A 34 -10.28 6.69 25.59
N GLU A 35 -10.88 5.70 26.23
CA GLU A 35 -10.78 5.55 27.69
C GLU A 35 -9.33 5.27 28.13
N LEU A 36 -8.64 4.36 27.44
CA LEU A 36 -7.22 4.07 27.69
C LEU A 36 -6.32 5.29 27.46
N LEU A 37 -6.62 6.10 26.44
CA LEU A 37 -5.90 7.32 26.13
C LEU A 37 -6.11 8.38 27.21
N LEU A 38 -7.34 8.57 27.68
CA LEU A 38 -7.65 9.46 28.79
C LEU A 38 -7.00 9.00 30.10
N GLN A 39 -6.97 7.69 30.38
CA GLN A 39 -6.26 7.14 31.53
C GLN A 39 -4.75 7.38 31.42
N SER A 40 -4.16 7.18 30.25
CA SER A 40 -2.74 7.45 29.99
C SER A 40 -2.40 8.93 30.12
N LYS A 41 -3.26 9.82 29.62
CA LYS A 41 -3.17 11.27 29.79
C LYS A 41 -3.19 11.68 31.26
N ASN A 42 -4.18 11.19 32.01
CA ASN A 42 -4.31 11.46 33.45
C ASN A 42 -3.14 10.91 34.26
N ARG A 43 -2.60 9.74 33.88
CA ARG A 43 -1.40 9.17 34.48
C ARG A 43 -0.20 10.10 34.28
N LEU A 44 0.02 10.61 33.07
CA LEU A 44 1.13 11.54 32.79
C LEU A 44 1.04 12.82 33.60
N LEU A 45 -0.15 13.46 33.65
CA LEU A 45 -0.37 14.68 34.44
C LEU A 45 -0.19 14.47 35.95
N LYS A 46 -0.52 13.29 36.47
CA LYS A 46 -0.29 12.94 37.88
C LYS A 46 1.18 12.63 38.19
N THR A 47 1.88 11.95 37.27
CA THR A 47 3.30 11.61 37.44
C THR A 47 4.19 12.85 37.33
N TYR A 48 3.87 13.76 36.41
CA TYR A 48 4.63 14.98 36.17
C TYR A 48 3.81 16.19 36.61
N THR A 49 3.83 16.50 37.91
CA THR A 49 3.04 17.60 38.50
C THR A 49 3.43 18.99 37.98
N CYS A 50 4.62 19.14 37.41
CA CYS A 50 5.05 20.35 36.71
C CYS A 50 4.45 20.51 35.31
N LEU A 51 3.87 19.45 34.73
CA LEU A 51 3.24 19.46 33.42
C LEU A 51 1.75 19.75 33.58
N ASN A 52 1.32 20.94 33.17
CA ASN A 52 -0.09 21.30 33.10
C ASN A 52 -0.73 20.82 31.79
N GLN A 53 -2.06 20.97 31.68
CA GLN A 53 -2.83 20.55 30.51
C GLN A 53 -2.36 21.22 29.21
N GLU A 54 -2.07 22.52 29.27
CA GLU A 54 -1.57 23.32 28.14
C GLU A 54 -0.18 22.86 27.69
N GLY A 55 0.76 22.65 28.61
CA GLY A 55 2.09 22.13 28.28
C GLY A 55 2.08 20.73 27.69
N LEU A 56 1.11 19.88 28.08
CA LEU A 56 0.93 18.57 27.45
C LEU A 56 0.38 18.69 26.02
N GLU A 57 -0.51 19.65 25.77
CA GLU A 57 -1.02 19.94 24.43
C GLU A 57 0.07 20.52 23.53
N ASP A 58 0.89 21.44 24.04
CA ASP A 58 2.06 21.98 23.33
C ASP A 58 3.06 20.88 22.99
N LEU A 59 3.35 19.99 23.94
CA LEU A 59 4.20 18.84 23.69
C LEU A 59 3.61 17.96 22.58
N ALA A 60 2.31 17.65 22.63
CA ALA A 60 1.64 16.89 21.60
C ALA A 60 1.71 17.58 20.23
N GLN A 61 1.58 18.90 20.16
CA GLN A 61 1.75 19.67 18.92
C GLN A 61 3.17 19.55 18.38
N VAL A 62 4.20 19.65 19.23
CA VAL A 62 5.60 19.44 18.81
C VAL A 62 5.80 18.05 18.21
N PHE A 63 5.22 17.00 18.81
CA PHE A 63 5.27 15.65 18.24
C PHE A 63 4.55 15.55 16.89
N ILE A 64 3.36 16.15 16.76
CA ILE A 64 2.59 16.16 15.50
C ILE A 64 3.36 16.88 14.40
N ASP A 65 3.94 18.04 14.70
CA ASP A 65 4.70 18.83 13.73
C ASP A 65 6.02 18.16 13.31
N ALA A 66 6.71 17.52 14.26
CA ALA A 66 7.89 16.71 13.95
C ALA A 66 7.52 15.51 13.06
N SER A 67 6.42 14.81 13.39
CA SER A 67 5.90 13.69 12.60
C SER A 67 5.52 14.12 11.17
N LYS A 68 4.81 15.25 11.01
CA LYS A 68 4.47 15.83 9.69
C LYS A 68 5.70 16.17 8.85
N ARG A 69 6.81 16.56 9.49
CA ARG A 69 8.09 16.83 8.82
C ARG A 69 8.93 15.58 8.59
N GLY A 70 8.45 14.44 9.06
CA GLY A 70 9.13 13.17 8.92
C GLY A 70 10.34 13.00 9.83
N LEU A 71 10.28 13.59 11.04
CA LEU A 71 11.32 13.54 12.04
C LEU A 71 10.89 12.63 13.21
N SER A 72 11.80 11.77 13.66
CA SER A 72 11.61 11.02 14.91
C SER A 72 11.99 11.90 16.09
N VAL A 73 11.08 12.00 17.06
CA VAL A 73 11.33 12.66 18.36
C VAL A 73 11.81 11.63 19.40
N LYS A 74 11.82 10.34 19.05
CA LYS A 74 12.15 9.23 19.94
C LYS A 74 13.65 8.96 19.94
N GLY A 75 14.44 9.87 20.51
CA GLY A 75 15.88 9.66 20.70
C GLY A 75 16.69 10.96 20.71
N ASN A 76 17.96 10.87 21.09
CA ASN A 76 18.92 11.99 21.05
C ASN A 76 19.65 12.10 19.70
N HIS A 77 19.35 11.20 18.76
CA HIS A 77 19.87 11.24 17.41
C HIS A 77 18.74 11.77 16.52
N THR A 78 18.87 13.00 16.02
CA THR A 78 18.12 13.43 14.85
C THR A 78 18.66 12.65 13.67
N THR A 79 18.23 11.39 13.49
CA THR A 79 18.51 10.67 12.25
C THR A 79 17.91 11.47 11.11
N ASP A 80 18.66 11.57 10.01
CA ASP A 80 18.21 12.23 8.77
C ASP A 80 16.78 11.80 8.47
N GLY A 81 15.86 12.76 8.47
CA GLY A 81 14.42 12.52 8.34
C GLY A 81 14.04 11.75 7.08
N PHE A 82 12.76 11.49 6.90
CA PHE A 82 12.31 10.60 5.81
C PHE A 82 12.62 11.07 4.38
N TRP A 83 13.07 12.31 4.16
CA TRP A 83 13.41 12.85 2.83
C TRP A 83 14.86 12.57 2.40
N LYS A 84 15.28 11.30 2.40
CA LYS A 84 16.51 10.83 1.73
C LYS A 84 16.24 10.58 0.25
N PHE A 85 17.27 10.48 -0.58
CA PHE A 85 17.09 10.24 -2.02
C PHE A 85 16.25 8.99 -2.31
N THR A 86 16.58 7.86 -1.68
CA THR A 86 15.93 6.57 -1.91
C THR A 86 14.46 6.58 -1.47
N SER A 87 14.17 7.08 -0.26
CA SER A 87 12.80 7.20 0.25
C SER A 87 11.97 8.24 -0.50
N SER A 88 12.61 9.32 -1.00
CA SER A 88 11.96 10.29 -1.90
C SER A 88 11.59 9.67 -3.24
N ALA A 89 12.41 8.76 -3.77
CA ALA A 89 12.10 8.01 -4.98
C ALA A 89 10.92 7.05 -4.75
N VAL A 90 10.87 6.37 -3.60
CA VAL A 90 9.71 5.56 -3.19
C VAL A 90 8.46 6.41 -3.08
N PHE A 91 8.53 7.59 -2.44
CA PHE A 91 7.42 8.55 -2.38
C PHE A 91 6.95 8.98 -3.78
N ALA A 92 7.87 9.31 -4.68
CA ALA A 92 7.53 9.66 -6.06
C ALA A 92 6.82 8.49 -6.77
N ALA A 93 7.29 7.26 -6.57
CA ALA A 93 6.63 6.07 -7.10
C ALA A 93 5.23 5.88 -6.53
N THR A 94 5.00 6.09 -5.22
CA THR A 94 3.66 5.93 -4.60
C THR A 94 2.66 6.99 -5.06
N VAL A 95 3.11 8.21 -5.38
CA VAL A 95 2.27 9.26 -5.99
C VAL A 95 1.83 8.84 -7.39
N VAL A 96 2.77 8.39 -8.22
CA VAL A 96 2.54 8.03 -9.63
C VAL A 96 1.71 6.75 -9.78
N THR A 97 1.88 5.82 -8.84
CA THR A 97 1.10 4.57 -8.75
C THR A 97 -0.24 4.72 -8.06
N THR A 98 -0.58 5.94 -7.63
CA THR A 98 -1.81 6.25 -6.88
C THR A 98 -2.00 5.45 -5.59
N ILE A 99 -0.93 4.89 -5.03
CA ILE A 99 -0.96 4.22 -3.72
C ILE A 99 -1.08 5.28 -2.63
N GLY A 100 -0.20 6.29 -2.66
CA GLY A 100 -0.27 7.45 -1.78
C GLY A 100 -0.45 7.15 -0.29
N TYR A 101 0.46 6.39 0.33
CA TYR A 101 0.37 5.97 1.74
C TYR A 101 -0.02 7.06 2.75
N GLY A 102 0.34 8.33 2.52
CA GLY A 102 -0.08 9.44 3.38
C GLY A 102 0.67 9.56 4.71
N ASN A 103 1.52 8.59 5.05
CA ASN A 103 2.50 8.67 6.14
C ASN A 103 3.55 9.79 5.93
N MET A 104 3.76 10.19 4.67
CA MET A 104 4.60 11.31 4.26
C MET A 104 3.87 12.18 3.24
N SER A 105 4.01 13.50 3.38
CA SER A 105 3.46 14.46 2.42
C SER A 105 4.31 15.73 2.34
N PRO A 106 4.37 16.41 1.18
CA PRO A 106 5.09 17.66 1.04
C PRO A 106 4.42 18.75 1.90
N SER A 107 5.20 19.33 2.81
CA SER A 107 4.74 20.41 3.70
C SER A 107 5.01 21.81 3.15
N SER A 108 5.93 21.95 2.18
CA SER A 108 6.24 23.24 1.56
C SER A 108 5.30 23.55 0.40
N THR A 109 4.95 24.82 0.23
CA THR A 109 4.10 25.29 -0.88
C THR A 109 4.68 24.88 -2.25
N ALA A 110 5.99 25.01 -2.42
CA ALA A 110 6.69 24.60 -3.64
C ALA A 110 6.58 23.09 -3.88
N GLY A 111 6.78 22.27 -2.84
CA GLY A 111 6.67 20.81 -2.94
C GLY A 111 5.24 20.35 -3.25
N GLN A 112 4.22 21.02 -2.68
CA GLN A 112 2.82 20.74 -2.96
C GLN A 112 2.45 21.07 -4.41
N ILE A 113 2.84 22.26 -4.90
CA ILE A 113 2.62 22.65 -6.30
C ILE A 113 3.33 21.70 -7.26
N PHE A 114 4.60 21.35 -6.97
CA PHE A 114 5.33 20.35 -7.75
C PHE A 114 4.61 19.00 -7.78
N CYS A 115 4.14 18.52 -6.63
CA CYS A 115 3.41 17.25 -6.52
C CYS A 115 2.15 17.23 -7.40
N VAL A 116 1.42 18.33 -7.49
CA VAL A 116 0.23 18.45 -8.37
C VAL A 116 0.61 18.23 -9.84
N PHE A 117 1.63 18.94 -10.34
CA PHE A 117 2.06 18.78 -11.73
C PHE A 117 2.70 17.41 -11.98
N PHE A 118 3.46 16.90 -11.02
CA PHE A 118 4.08 15.59 -11.09
C PHE A 118 3.03 14.47 -11.18
N ALA A 119 1.98 14.51 -10.35
CA ALA A 119 0.89 13.55 -10.38
C ALA A 119 0.06 13.66 -11.68
N LEU A 120 -0.21 14.89 -12.16
CA LEU A 120 -1.00 15.15 -13.36
C LEU A 120 -0.45 14.42 -14.61
N PHE A 121 0.88 14.43 -14.80
CA PHE A 121 1.51 13.75 -15.92
C PHE A 121 1.98 12.33 -15.58
N GLY A 122 2.38 12.11 -14.33
CA GLY A 122 2.89 10.83 -13.86
C GLY A 122 1.83 9.73 -13.85
N ILE A 123 0.62 9.99 -13.35
CA ILE A 123 -0.43 8.98 -13.24
C ILE A 123 -0.84 8.44 -14.63
N PRO A 124 -1.15 9.29 -15.64
CA PRO A 124 -1.44 8.79 -16.99
C PRO A 124 -0.29 8.00 -17.60
N LEU A 125 0.96 8.47 -17.42
CA LEU A 125 2.15 7.77 -17.90
C LEU A 125 2.25 6.38 -17.26
N ASN A 126 2.03 6.26 -15.96
CA ASN A 126 2.08 5.01 -15.24
C ASN A 126 0.99 4.04 -15.72
N VAL A 127 -0.24 4.51 -15.92
CA VAL A 127 -1.32 3.68 -16.47
C VAL A 127 -0.95 3.12 -17.85
N VAL A 128 -0.36 3.94 -18.73
CA VAL A 128 0.11 3.49 -20.05
C VAL A 128 1.23 2.45 -19.93
N VAL A 129 2.19 2.68 -19.04
CA VAL A 129 3.29 1.75 -18.79
C VAL A 129 2.76 0.43 -18.24
N LEU A 130 1.91 0.45 -17.21
CA LEU A 130 1.32 -0.74 -16.62
C LEU A 130 0.49 -1.53 -17.64
N ASN A 131 -0.26 -0.86 -18.53
CA ASN A 131 -1.00 -1.52 -19.60
C ASN A 131 -0.05 -2.19 -20.61
N ARG A 132 1.03 -1.53 -21.03
CA ARG A 132 2.03 -2.12 -21.94
C ARG A 132 2.74 -3.31 -21.32
N VAL A 133 3.18 -3.19 -20.06
CA VAL A 133 3.85 -4.27 -19.34
C VAL A 133 2.88 -5.44 -19.12
N GLY A 134 1.64 -5.18 -18.72
CA GLY A 134 0.60 -6.21 -18.57
C GLY A 134 0.34 -6.97 -19.88
N LYS A 135 0.23 -6.27 -21.01
CA LYS A 135 0.11 -6.91 -22.35
C LYS A 135 1.34 -7.72 -22.73
N TYR A 136 2.53 -7.23 -22.42
CA TYR A 136 3.78 -7.96 -22.66
C TYR A 136 3.84 -9.26 -21.83
N MET A 137 3.49 -9.19 -20.54
CA MET A 137 3.38 -10.36 -19.67
C MET A 137 2.35 -11.36 -20.20
N LEU A 138 1.17 -10.89 -20.64
CA LEU A 138 0.15 -11.74 -21.24
C LEU A 138 0.63 -12.41 -22.53
N ALA A 139 1.39 -11.69 -23.37
CA ALA A 139 1.99 -12.26 -24.57
C ALA A 139 2.98 -13.38 -24.26
N ILE A 140 3.77 -13.25 -23.18
CA ILE A 140 4.65 -14.34 -22.71
C ILE A 140 3.82 -15.57 -22.31
N VAL A 141 2.74 -15.39 -21.55
CA VAL A 141 1.85 -16.50 -21.14
C VAL A 141 1.23 -17.17 -22.37
N LYS A 142 0.76 -16.38 -23.34
CA LYS A 142 0.20 -16.89 -24.59
C LYS A 142 1.23 -17.66 -25.41
N ASN A 143 2.46 -17.16 -25.51
CA ASN A 143 3.55 -17.84 -26.20
C ASN A 143 3.89 -19.18 -25.53
N ILE A 144 3.89 -19.25 -24.20
CA ILE A 144 4.09 -20.51 -23.47
C ILE A 144 2.92 -21.47 -23.73
N CYS A 145 1.68 -20.98 -23.74
CA CYS A 145 0.51 -21.78 -24.08
C CYS A 145 0.64 -22.36 -25.51
N THR A 146 0.95 -21.56 -26.53
CA THR A 146 1.08 -22.07 -27.92
C THR A 146 2.21 -23.09 -28.08
N LEU A 147 3.34 -22.91 -27.38
CA LEU A 147 4.43 -23.88 -27.36
C LEU A 147 4.02 -25.22 -26.73
N LEU A 148 3.20 -25.20 -25.67
CA LEU A 148 2.71 -26.41 -25.00
C LEU A 148 1.57 -27.08 -25.76
N GLU A 149 0.71 -26.30 -26.43
CA GLU A 149 -0.30 -26.81 -27.36
C GLU A 149 0.31 -27.52 -28.56
N GLY A 150 1.47 -27.06 -29.05
CA GLY A 150 2.23 -27.76 -30.09
C GLY A 150 2.76 -29.13 -29.67
N LYS A 151 2.93 -29.36 -28.36
CA LYS A 151 3.46 -30.60 -27.79
C LYS A 151 2.38 -31.55 -27.25
N THR A 152 1.13 -31.10 -27.15
CA THR A 152 0.07 -31.82 -26.42
C THR A 152 -1.19 -31.99 -27.25
N LYS A 153 -1.83 -33.17 -27.21
CA LYS A 153 -3.11 -33.43 -27.91
C LYS A 153 -4.30 -32.64 -27.33
N HIS A 154 -4.25 -32.28 -26.05
CA HIS A 154 -5.32 -31.59 -25.31
C HIS A 154 -5.07 -30.07 -25.21
N LYS A 155 -5.16 -29.36 -26.34
CA LYS A 155 -4.77 -27.94 -26.46
C LYS A 155 -5.47 -27.01 -25.45
N LYS A 156 -6.81 -27.05 -25.38
CA LYS A 156 -7.60 -26.22 -24.44
C LYS A 156 -7.21 -26.45 -22.97
N CYS A 157 -7.02 -27.70 -22.57
CA CYS A 157 -6.68 -28.05 -21.19
C CYS A 157 -5.24 -27.63 -20.83
N ALA A 158 -4.32 -27.71 -21.80
CA ALA A 158 -2.95 -27.22 -21.64
C ALA A 158 -2.92 -25.70 -21.47
N CYS A 159 -3.67 -24.94 -22.27
CA CYS A 159 -3.71 -23.48 -22.14
C CYS A 159 -4.31 -23.02 -20.81
N VAL A 160 -5.44 -23.62 -20.39
CA VAL A 160 -6.06 -23.33 -19.09
C VAL A 160 -5.09 -23.64 -17.95
N SER A 161 -4.39 -24.77 -18.01
CA SER A 161 -3.36 -25.13 -17.03
C SER A 161 -2.23 -24.09 -16.96
N VAL A 162 -1.76 -23.57 -18.10
CA VAL A 162 -0.71 -22.53 -18.16
C VAL A 162 -1.19 -21.23 -17.53
N HIS A 163 -2.42 -20.80 -17.84
CA HIS A 163 -3.03 -19.62 -17.21
C HIS A 163 -3.14 -19.81 -15.69
N LEU A 164 -3.68 -20.95 -15.22
CA LEU A 164 -3.79 -21.26 -13.79
C LEU A 164 -2.43 -21.24 -13.09
N VAL A 165 -1.41 -21.87 -13.67
CA VAL A 165 -0.05 -21.87 -13.14
C VAL A 165 0.54 -20.46 -13.10
N SER A 166 0.29 -19.64 -14.13
CA SER A 166 0.73 -18.24 -14.16
C SER A 166 0.06 -17.38 -13.08
N TYR A 167 -1.20 -17.65 -12.74
CA TYR A 167 -1.87 -16.96 -11.64
C TYR A 167 -1.32 -17.40 -10.29
N LEU A 168 -1.18 -18.71 -10.08
CA LEU A 168 -0.61 -19.25 -8.84
C LEU A 168 0.82 -18.79 -8.62
N SER A 169 1.67 -18.78 -9.66
CA SER A 169 3.05 -18.29 -9.55
C SER A 169 3.10 -16.79 -9.23
N GLY A 170 2.18 -15.99 -9.79
CA GLY A 170 2.04 -14.58 -9.45
C GLY A 170 1.64 -14.35 -8.00
N VAL A 171 0.69 -15.12 -7.46
CA VAL A 171 0.32 -15.05 -6.04
C VAL A 171 1.52 -15.37 -5.15
N VAL A 172 2.29 -16.42 -5.47
CA VAL A 172 3.50 -16.77 -4.72
C VAL A 172 4.53 -15.63 -4.78
N LEU A 173 4.79 -15.09 -5.98
CA LEU A 173 5.84 -14.08 -6.22
C LEU A 173 5.50 -12.71 -5.63
N PHE A 174 4.24 -12.29 -5.68
CA PHE A 174 3.81 -10.94 -5.30
C PHE A 174 3.16 -10.86 -3.91
N PHE A 175 2.76 -12.00 -3.32
CA PHE A 175 2.22 -12.04 -1.95
C PHE A 175 3.07 -12.87 -1.00
N LEU A 176 3.34 -14.15 -1.28
CA LEU A 176 4.01 -15.03 -0.30
C LEU A 176 5.48 -14.68 -0.09
N VAL A 177 6.24 -14.42 -1.16
CA VAL A 177 7.65 -14.05 -1.05
C VAL A 177 7.83 -12.68 -0.37
N PRO A 178 7.13 -11.60 -0.76
CA PRO A 178 7.26 -10.31 -0.10
C PRO A 178 6.81 -10.34 1.35
N MET A 179 5.77 -11.13 1.67
CA MET A 179 5.30 -11.33 3.04
C MET A 179 6.39 -11.87 3.96
N THR A 180 7.19 -12.86 3.53
CA THR A 180 8.30 -13.38 4.34
C THR A 180 9.44 -12.37 4.47
N VAL A 181 9.72 -11.61 3.41
CA VAL A 181 10.72 -10.53 3.43
C VAL A 181 10.32 -9.43 4.43
N PHE A 182 9.07 -8.96 4.40
CA PHE A 182 8.58 -7.91 5.32
C PHE A 182 8.53 -8.39 6.76
N GLN A 183 8.15 -9.64 6.99
CA GLN A 183 8.20 -10.20 8.33
C GLN A 183 9.62 -10.16 8.91
N GLN A 184 10.65 -10.50 8.11
CA GLN A 184 12.04 -10.51 8.56
C GLN A 184 12.62 -9.11 8.74
N GLN A 185 12.39 -8.19 7.80
CA GLN A 185 13.00 -6.85 7.81
C GLN A 185 12.24 -5.88 8.73
N GLU A 186 10.91 -5.90 8.66
CA GLU A 186 10.06 -4.98 9.43
C GLU A 186 9.74 -5.51 10.83
N GLY A 187 9.85 -6.82 11.05
CA GLY A 187 9.46 -7.45 12.32
C GLY A 187 7.94 -7.54 12.50
N TRP A 188 7.18 -7.41 11.41
CA TRP A 188 5.73 -7.53 11.40
C TRP A 188 5.28 -8.98 11.58
N SER A 189 4.05 -9.17 12.05
CA SER A 189 3.41 -10.48 12.00
C SER A 189 3.11 -10.86 10.54
N TYR A 190 2.92 -12.16 10.29
CA TYR A 190 2.47 -12.65 8.99
C TYR A 190 1.14 -12.01 8.54
N SER A 191 0.21 -11.77 9.45
CA SER A 191 -1.07 -11.13 9.13
C SER A 191 -0.90 -9.65 8.72
N GLN A 192 0.00 -8.92 9.38
CA GLN A 192 0.33 -7.54 9.02
C GLN A 192 1.05 -7.46 7.68
N ALA A 193 1.98 -8.39 7.42
CA ALA A 193 2.73 -8.43 6.17
C ALA A 193 1.83 -8.72 4.95
N ILE A 194 0.91 -9.70 5.06
CA ILE A 194 -0.03 -9.97 3.95
C ILE A 194 -1.04 -8.84 3.78
N TYR A 195 -1.49 -8.22 4.88
CA TYR A 195 -2.35 -7.03 4.85
C TYR A 195 -1.65 -5.89 4.10
N TYR A 196 -0.40 -5.59 4.44
CA TYR A 196 0.40 -4.60 3.74
C TYR A 196 0.54 -4.92 2.24
N CYS A 197 0.91 -6.16 1.88
CA CYS A 197 1.00 -6.56 0.47
C CYS A 197 -0.30 -6.28 -0.29
N PHE A 198 -1.45 -6.64 0.29
CA PHE A 198 -2.74 -6.43 -0.34
C PHE A 198 -3.13 -4.96 -0.45
N ILE A 199 -3.04 -4.19 0.65
CA ILE A 199 -3.38 -2.76 0.68
C ILE A 199 -2.49 -1.94 -0.26
N THR A 200 -1.22 -2.31 -0.38
CA THR A 200 -0.26 -1.67 -1.29
C THR A 200 -0.56 -1.99 -2.75
N LEU A 201 -0.66 -3.27 -3.12
CA LEU A 201 -0.85 -3.66 -4.52
C LEU A 201 -2.27 -3.35 -5.02
N SER A 202 -3.27 -3.29 -4.14
CA SER A 202 -4.62 -2.82 -4.50
C SER A 202 -4.71 -1.29 -4.63
N THR A 203 -3.61 -0.55 -4.42
CA THR A 203 -3.54 0.92 -4.45
C THR A 203 -4.43 1.62 -3.42
N VAL A 204 -4.83 0.93 -2.35
CA VAL A 204 -5.59 1.53 -1.24
C VAL A 204 -4.67 2.40 -0.38
N GLY A 205 -3.50 1.87 0.00
CA GLY A 205 -2.42 2.63 0.63
C GLY A 205 -2.79 3.38 1.91
N PHE A 206 -3.25 2.69 2.97
CA PHE A 206 -3.61 3.36 4.22
C PHE A 206 -2.44 4.04 4.96
N GLY A 207 -1.21 3.54 4.79
CA GLY A 207 0.00 4.11 5.40
C GLY A 207 0.17 3.83 6.90
N ASP A 208 -0.68 2.99 7.47
CA ASP A 208 -0.55 2.41 8.81
C ASP A 208 0.66 1.47 8.91
N PHE A 209 0.91 0.71 7.85
CA PHE A 209 2.12 -0.07 7.62
C PHE A 209 2.82 0.43 6.37
N VAL A 210 4.08 0.84 6.50
CA VAL A 210 4.92 1.25 5.37
C VAL A 210 6.31 0.69 5.57
N ALA A 211 6.75 -0.13 4.61
CA ALA A 211 8.09 -0.69 4.63
C ALA A 211 9.14 0.40 4.36
N ASP A 212 10.35 0.22 4.90
CA ASP A 212 11.45 1.18 4.73
C ASP A 212 11.13 2.60 5.27
N ASN A 213 10.26 2.68 6.28
CA ASN A 213 9.79 3.94 6.84
C ASN A 213 9.94 4.05 8.37
N ASN A 214 10.70 3.16 9.00
CA ASN A 214 11.00 3.27 10.43
C ASN A 214 12.28 4.09 10.65
N PRO A 215 12.20 5.29 11.28
CA PRO A 215 13.37 6.14 11.49
C PRO A 215 14.35 5.59 12.55
N ASP A 216 13.89 4.64 13.37
CA ASP A 216 14.69 3.98 14.40
C ASP A 216 15.45 2.75 13.85
N LYS A 217 15.21 2.36 12.59
CA LYS A 217 15.88 1.24 11.91
C LYS A 217 16.71 1.74 10.73
N VAL A 218 17.86 1.10 10.53
CA VAL A 218 18.68 1.31 9.33
C VAL A 218 18.39 0.19 8.35
N TYR A 219 17.79 0.55 7.22
CA TYR A 219 17.53 -0.38 6.13
C TYR A 219 18.68 -0.35 5.11
N PRO A 220 19.04 -1.50 4.52
CA PRO A 220 20.02 -1.55 3.46
C PRO A 220 19.41 -1.05 2.13
N GLU A 221 20.19 -0.36 1.29
CA GLU A 221 19.68 0.26 0.05
C GLU A 221 19.01 -0.74 -0.92
N TRP A 222 19.47 -1.99 -0.95
CA TRP A 222 18.87 -3.03 -1.79
C TRP A 222 17.41 -3.29 -1.45
N TYR A 223 17.01 -3.06 -0.19
CA TYR A 223 15.66 -3.31 0.27
C TYR A 223 14.68 -2.32 -0.36
N SER A 224 15.01 -1.03 -0.38
CA SER A 224 14.19 0.00 -1.02
C SER A 224 14.05 -0.20 -2.54
N VAL A 225 15.12 -0.66 -3.20
CA VAL A 225 15.10 -0.99 -4.64
C VAL A 225 14.20 -2.21 -4.89
N LEU A 226 14.31 -3.25 -4.05
CA LEU A 226 13.46 -4.43 -4.12
C LEU A 226 11.99 -4.06 -3.89
N MET A 227 11.71 -3.20 -2.91
CA MET A 227 10.38 -2.65 -2.62
C MET A 227 9.76 -1.95 -3.82
N THR A 228 10.49 -0.98 -4.39
CA THR A 228 10.03 -0.20 -5.54
C THR A 228 9.77 -1.10 -6.75
N SER A 229 10.68 -2.05 -6.99
CA SER A 229 10.54 -3.03 -8.08
C SER A 229 9.33 -3.94 -7.85
N TRP A 230 9.14 -4.44 -6.63
CA TRP A 230 8.00 -5.27 -6.26
C TRP A 230 6.67 -4.54 -6.48
N ILE A 231 6.55 -3.28 -6.04
CA ILE A 231 5.35 -2.47 -6.28
C ILE A 231 5.07 -2.35 -7.78
N PHE A 232 6.07 -1.98 -8.58
CA PHE A 232 5.91 -1.81 -10.03
C PHE A 232 5.46 -3.09 -10.73
N PHE A 233 6.16 -4.21 -10.50
CA PHE A 233 5.82 -5.49 -11.14
C PHE A 233 4.53 -6.10 -10.57
N GLY A 234 4.25 -5.92 -9.29
CA GLY A 234 3.01 -6.39 -8.66
C GLY A 234 1.78 -5.67 -9.21
N LEU A 235 1.86 -4.36 -9.42
CA LEU A 235 0.79 -3.58 -10.07
C LEU A 235 0.61 -3.99 -11.54
N ALA A 236 1.70 -4.27 -12.25
CA ALA A 236 1.63 -4.76 -13.63
C ALA A 236 0.93 -6.13 -13.71
N TRP A 237 1.22 -7.01 -12.75
CA TRP A 237 0.53 -8.31 -12.63
C TRP A 237 -0.95 -8.15 -12.26
N LEU A 238 -1.29 -7.24 -11.34
CA LEU A 238 -2.69 -6.97 -10.99
C LEU A 238 -3.46 -6.40 -12.19
N SER A 239 -2.84 -5.51 -12.97
CA SER A 239 -3.40 -5.01 -14.23
C SER A 239 -3.71 -6.15 -15.21
N LEU A 240 -2.82 -7.16 -15.32
CA LEU A 240 -3.08 -8.35 -16.13
C LEU A 240 -4.28 -9.15 -15.59
N LEU A 241 -4.39 -9.34 -14.27
CA LEU A 241 -5.54 -10.01 -13.66
C LEU A 241 -6.86 -9.31 -13.98
N ILE A 242 -6.89 -7.98 -13.82
CA ILE A 242 -8.09 -7.18 -14.08
C ILE A 242 -8.48 -7.28 -15.55
N ASN A 243 -7.54 -7.07 -16.47
CA ASN A 243 -7.81 -7.17 -17.91
C ASN A 243 -8.34 -8.55 -18.31
N HIS A 244 -7.72 -9.63 -17.80
CA HIS A 244 -8.21 -10.98 -18.09
C HIS A 244 -9.56 -11.28 -17.45
N SER A 245 -9.86 -10.71 -16.28
CA SER A 245 -11.17 -10.88 -15.63
C SER A 245 -12.27 -10.14 -16.38
N ILE A 246 -11.97 -8.97 -16.94
CA ILE A 246 -12.88 -8.23 -17.82
C ILE A 246 -13.16 -9.04 -19.08
N ASP A 247 -12.11 -9.57 -19.74
CA ASP A 247 -12.24 -10.42 -20.94
C ASP A 247 -13.09 -11.70 -20.69
N LEU A 248 -13.20 -12.17 -19.45
CA LEU A 248 -14.04 -13.31 -19.06
C LEU A 248 -15.49 -12.94 -18.72
N LEU A 249 -15.71 -11.69 -18.32
CA LEU A 249 -17.01 -11.17 -17.89
C LEU A 249 -17.83 -10.57 -19.06
N GLU A 250 -17.15 -10.10 -20.12
CA GLU A 250 -17.75 -9.69 -21.40
C GLU A 250 -18.00 -10.88 -22.34
#